data_AF-A0A2A6H412-F1
#
_entry.id   AF-A0A2A6H412-F1
#
_cell.length_a   1.000
_cell.length_b   1.000
_cell.length_c   1.000
_cell.angle_alpha   90.00
_cell.angle_beta   90.00
_cell.angle_gamma   90.00
#
_symmetry.space_group_name_H-M   'P 1'
#
loop_
_entity.id
_entity.type
_entity.pdbx_description
1 polymer ?
#
loop_
_entity_poly.entity_id
_entity_poly.type
_entity_poly.pdbx_seq_one_letter_code
_entity_poly.pdbx_strand_id
1 'polypeptide(L)'
;ASFTGTGNALDNTITGGAGNDTLNGGAGADSLIGGAGSDTYIVDNAADSVTEAADAGTDTVRTTLASYTLGSDVENLTYIGTGTFAGTGNTLDNVITGGAAIDTLSGGAGNDTLNGGAGADSLIGGAGDDTYIVDNATDSVTEAAAAGTDTVQTALAAYTLAANVENLTYSGTAAFAGTGNGLNNILKGGVAADKLAGAGGNDTLIGGAGSDTMSGGTGNDIYVVDIATDLVIENANEGTDTVQTALSSYTLSSNVETLTYTGSASFAGTGNALANTITGGAGNDLLDGGAGNDTLRGGAGNDIYVIDSASDVVTENADAGTDTVRTTSASYTLAGNVENLSYVGTGTFFGTGNNLDNVITGGAAMDTLSGGAGNDTLNGGAGGDTLIGGAGDDTYIVDNAGDIVTEAAAAGTDTL
;
A
#
# COMPACT_ATOMS: atom_id res chain seq x y z
N ALA A 1 -13.78 -34.94 -27.82
CA ALA A 1 -12.38 -35.38 -27.85
C ALA A 1 -11.68 -34.49 -28.85
N SER A 2 -10.50 -33.98 -28.53
CA SER A 2 -9.79 -33.03 -29.37
C SER A 2 -9.66 -33.49 -30.82
N PHE A 3 -9.99 -32.60 -31.73
CA PHE A 3 -9.99 -32.73 -33.17
C PHE A 3 -8.93 -31.79 -33.78
N THR A 4 -8.33 -32.21 -34.88
CA THR A 4 -7.49 -31.33 -35.69
C THR A 4 -7.98 -31.38 -37.12
N GLY A 5 -8.47 -30.24 -37.61
CA GLY A 5 -8.97 -30.06 -38.96
C GLY A 5 -7.98 -29.23 -39.79
N THR A 6 -7.69 -29.67 -41.00
CA THR A 6 -6.91 -28.89 -41.97
C THR A 6 -7.64 -28.89 -43.30
N GLY A 7 -7.96 -27.69 -43.79
CA GLY A 7 -8.58 -27.45 -45.07
C GLY A 7 -7.58 -27.44 -46.22
N ASN A 8 -7.98 -26.84 -47.33
CA ASN A 8 -7.23 -26.77 -48.57
C ASN A 8 -7.39 -25.39 -49.22
N ALA A 9 -7.12 -25.26 -50.51
CA ALA A 9 -7.18 -23.97 -51.21
C ALA A 9 -8.61 -23.54 -51.63
N LEU A 10 -9.64 -24.33 -51.31
CA LEU A 10 -11.05 -24.02 -51.55
C LEU A 10 -11.69 -23.56 -50.25
N ASP A 11 -12.79 -22.83 -50.35
CA ASP A 11 -13.67 -22.48 -49.23
C ASP A 11 -14.17 -23.77 -48.53
N ASN A 12 -13.80 -23.93 -47.27
CA ASN A 12 -14.09 -25.09 -46.43
C ASN A 12 -14.98 -24.68 -45.26
N THR A 13 -15.74 -25.66 -44.76
CA THR A 13 -16.41 -25.54 -43.46
C THR A 13 -15.84 -26.64 -42.57
N ILE A 14 -15.20 -26.25 -41.48
CA ILE A 14 -14.55 -27.14 -40.52
C ILE A 14 -15.27 -26.97 -39.19
N THR A 15 -15.74 -28.08 -38.60
CA THR A 15 -16.43 -28.08 -37.30
C THR A 15 -15.70 -28.99 -36.32
N GLY A 16 -15.26 -28.47 -35.18
CA GLY A 16 -14.52 -29.19 -34.15
C GLY A 16 -15.40 -30.10 -33.29
N GLY A 17 -16.47 -29.53 -32.74
CA GLY A 17 -17.44 -30.24 -31.92
C GLY A 17 -17.19 -30.02 -30.42
N ALA A 18 -16.62 -31.01 -29.74
CA ALA A 18 -16.42 -30.94 -28.30
C ALA A 18 -15.00 -31.37 -27.93
N GLY A 19 -14.37 -30.68 -26.98
CA GLY A 19 -12.95 -30.80 -26.66
C GLY A 19 -12.16 -29.64 -27.27
N ASN A 20 -10.88 -29.54 -26.90
CA ASN A 20 -10.02 -28.48 -27.37
C ASN A 20 -9.49 -28.84 -28.77
N ASP A 21 -9.99 -28.17 -29.78
CA ASP A 21 -9.80 -28.49 -31.18
C ASP A 21 -8.84 -27.50 -31.86
N THR A 22 -8.23 -27.90 -32.97
CA THR A 22 -7.39 -27.01 -33.79
C THR A 22 -7.88 -27.01 -35.23
N LEU A 23 -8.33 -25.87 -35.71
CA LEU A 23 -8.95 -25.70 -37.02
C LEU A 23 -8.08 -24.78 -37.89
N ASN A 24 -7.59 -25.30 -39.01
CA ASN A 24 -6.83 -24.55 -40.00
C ASN A 24 -7.55 -24.62 -41.35
N GLY A 25 -8.07 -23.50 -41.85
CA GLY A 25 -8.76 -23.43 -43.14
C GLY A 25 -7.82 -23.63 -44.34
N GLY A 26 -6.59 -23.11 -44.23
CA GLY A 26 -5.72 -22.93 -45.37
C GLY A 26 -6.14 -21.71 -46.20
N ALA A 27 -5.73 -21.65 -47.46
CA ALA A 27 -5.83 -20.43 -48.26
C ALA A 27 -7.25 -20.05 -48.73
N GLY A 28 -8.28 -20.87 -48.47
CA GLY A 28 -9.67 -20.65 -48.90
C GLY A 28 -10.32 -19.48 -48.15
N ALA A 29 -11.58 -19.15 -48.47
CA ALA A 29 -12.42 -18.36 -47.57
C ALA A 29 -13.18 -19.34 -46.67
N ASP A 30 -12.64 -19.60 -45.47
CA ASP A 30 -13.06 -20.74 -44.67
C ASP A 30 -14.02 -20.36 -43.53
N SER A 31 -14.87 -21.31 -43.13
CA SER A 31 -15.72 -21.21 -41.95
C SER A 31 -15.24 -22.21 -40.91
N LEU A 32 -14.67 -21.69 -39.82
CA LEU A 32 -14.09 -22.46 -38.73
C LEU A 32 -15.01 -22.37 -37.51
N ILE A 33 -15.57 -23.49 -37.09
CA ILE A 33 -16.57 -23.59 -36.01
C ILE A 33 -16.02 -24.52 -34.93
N GLY A 34 -15.62 -23.98 -33.79
CA GLY A 34 -14.94 -24.72 -32.72
C GLY A 34 -15.90 -25.62 -31.98
N GLY A 35 -16.78 -25.03 -31.18
CA GLY A 35 -17.89 -25.73 -30.55
C GLY A 35 -17.86 -25.61 -29.03
N ALA A 36 -17.35 -26.61 -28.32
CA ALA A 36 -17.20 -26.56 -26.87
C ALA A 36 -15.82 -27.08 -26.50
N GLY A 37 -15.12 -26.41 -25.60
CA GLY A 37 -13.70 -26.60 -25.36
C GLY A 37 -12.94 -25.31 -25.68
N SER A 38 -11.66 -25.29 -25.35
CA SER A 38 -10.75 -24.19 -25.71
C SER A 38 -10.10 -24.48 -27.04
N ASP A 39 -10.61 -23.85 -28.09
CA ASP A 39 -10.28 -24.13 -29.49
C ASP A 39 -9.22 -23.18 -30.05
N THR A 40 -8.50 -23.63 -31.07
CA THR A 40 -7.47 -22.84 -31.75
C THR A 40 -7.75 -22.75 -33.24
N TYR A 41 -7.83 -21.53 -33.74
CA TYR A 41 -8.08 -21.19 -35.13
C TYR A 41 -6.80 -20.68 -35.79
N ILE A 42 -6.44 -21.24 -36.93
CA ILE A 42 -5.38 -20.71 -37.78
C ILE A 42 -6.05 -19.97 -38.94
N VAL A 43 -5.97 -18.64 -38.90
CA VAL A 43 -6.59 -17.74 -39.88
C VAL A 43 -5.50 -17.10 -40.74
N ASP A 44 -5.45 -17.50 -42.01
CA ASP A 44 -4.44 -17.03 -42.97
C ASP A 44 -5.05 -16.29 -44.18
N ASN A 45 -6.38 -16.31 -44.32
CA ASN A 45 -7.13 -15.57 -45.31
C ASN A 45 -8.07 -14.56 -44.65
N ALA A 46 -8.10 -13.33 -45.16
CA ALA A 46 -8.96 -12.25 -44.63
C ALA A 46 -10.47 -12.52 -44.78
N ALA A 47 -10.85 -13.49 -45.61
CA ALA A 47 -12.23 -13.93 -45.78
C ALA A 47 -12.63 -15.09 -44.85
N ASP A 48 -11.71 -15.59 -44.03
CA ASP A 48 -12.02 -16.62 -43.02
C ASP A 48 -12.97 -16.06 -41.96
N SER A 49 -13.88 -16.92 -41.51
CA SER A 49 -14.81 -16.65 -40.42
C SER A 49 -14.62 -17.65 -39.29
N VAL A 50 -14.51 -17.13 -38.08
CA VAL A 50 -14.48 -17.91 -36.84
C VAL A 50 -15.85 -17.79 -36.19
N THR A 51 -16.39 -18.90 -35.68
CA THR A 51 -17.67 -18.94 -35.00
C THR A 51 -17.55 -19.75 -33.72
N GLU A 52 -17.80 -19.08 -32.60
CA GLU A 52 -17.88 -19.68 -31.28
C GLU A 52 -19.25 -19.48 -30.63
N ALA A 53 -19.48 -20.23 -29.57
CA ALA A 53 -20.62 -20.06 -28.69
C ALA A 53 -20.17 -19.45 -27.35
N ALA A 54 -21.00 -18.58 -26.78
CA ALA A 54 -20.78 -18.04 -25.44
C ALA A 54 -20.55 -19.17 -24.42
N ASP A 55 -19.59 -18.96 -23.51
CA ASP A 55 -19.21 -19.89 -22.44
C ASP A 55 -18.76 -21.29 -22.95
N ALA A 56 -18.29 -21.38 -24.19
CA ALA A 56 -17.81 -22.63 -24.79
C ALA A 56 -16.41 -23.03 -24.32
N GLY A 57 -15.59 -22.09 -23.88
CA GLY A 57 -14.21 -22.36 -23.51
C GLY A 57 -13.40 -21.08 -23.46
N THR A 58 -12.15 -21.17 -23.93
CA THR A 58 -11.23 -20.03 -24.01
C THR A 58 -10.48 -20.18 -25.31
N ASP A 59 -10.88 -19.41 -26.30
CA ASP A 59 -10.60 -19.70 -27.68
C ASP A 59 -9.51 -18.78 -28.22
N THR A 60 -8.72 -19.28 -29.17
CA THR A 60 -7.53 -18.59 -29.66
C THR A 60 -7.53 -18.50 -31.16
N VAL A 61 -7.48 -17.28 -31.70
CA VAL A 61 -7.10 -17.04 -33.09
C VAL A 61 -5.60 -16.84 -33.19
N ARG A 62 -4.96 -17.61 -34.08
CA ARG A 62 -3.59 -17.42 -34.52
C ARG A 62 -3.59 -16.98 -35.97
N THR A 63 -3.00 -15.82 -36.26
CA THR A 63 -3.05 -15.26 -37.62
C THR A 63 -1.70 -14.79 -38.15
N THR A 64 -1.54 -14.86 -39.47
CA THR A 64 -0.45 -14.21 -40.22
C THR A 64 -0.94 -12.99 -41.01
N LEU A 65 -2.22 -12.63 -40.88
CA LEU A 65 -2.78 -11.46 -41.53
C LEU A 65 -2.18 -10.18 -40.93
N ALA A 66 -2.01 -9.16 -41.75
CA ALA A 66 -1.51 -7.86 -41.28
C ALA A 66 -2.52 -7.14 -40.37
N SER A 67 -3.78 -7.56 -40.36
CA SER A 67 -4.81 -7.06 -39.45
C SER A 67 -5.86 -8.12 -39.16
N TYR A 68 -6.35 -8.21 -37.93
CA TYR A 68 -7.46 -9.09 -37.56
C TYR A 68 -8.27 -8.52 -36.39
N THR A 69 -9.59 -8.70 -36.45
CA THR A 69 -10.51 -8.35 -35.37
C THR A 69 -11.19 -9.61 -34.87
N LEU A 70 -11.14 -9.87 -33.56
CA LEU A 70 -11.82 -11.01 -32.97
C LEU A 70 -13.33 -10.93 -33.21
N GLY A 71 -13.94 -12.08 -33.55
CA GLY A 71 -15.39 -12.25 -33.50
C GLY A 71 -15.88 -12.25 -32.05
N SER A 72 -17.20 -12.29 -31.85
CA SER A 72 -17.73 -12.51 -30.50
C SER A 72 -17.30 -13.87 -29.95
N ASP A 73 -17.30 -13.99 -28.62
CA ASP A 73 -17.10 -15.28 -27.94
C ASP A 73 -15.70 -15.90 -28.18
N VAL A 74 -14.70 -15.07 -28.52
CA VAL A 74 -13.30 -15.47 -28.67
C VAL A 74 -12.42 -14.56 -27.83
N GLU A 75 -11.56 -15.13 -26.99
CA GLU A 75 -10.81 -14.35 -25.99
C GLU A 75 -9.37 -14.04 -26.41
N ASN A 76 -8.71 -14.89 -27.21
CA ASN A 76 -7.27 -14.73 -27.46
C ASN A 76 -6.96 -14.48 -28.93
N LEU A 77 -6.07 -13.52 -29.18
CA LEU A 77 -5.52 -13.22 -30.49
C LEU A 77 -3.99 -13.25 -30.43
N THR A 78 -3.37 -14.10 -31.23
CA THR A 78 -1.91 -14.20 -31.34
C THR A 78 -1.47 -14.02 -32.79
N TYR A 79 -0.65 -13.02 -33.03
CA TYR A 79 0.00 -12.86 -34.32
C TYR A 79 1.22 -13.78 -34.41
N ILE A 80 1.28 -14.59 -35.47
CA ILE A 80 2.37 -15.54 -35.74
C ILE A 80 3.12 -15.21 -37.03
N GLY A 81 2.88 -14.02 -37.60
CA GLY A 81 3.62 -13.49 -38.72
C GLY A 81 4.90 -12.77 -38.29
N THR A 82 5.54 -12.10 -39.25
CA THR A 82 6.81 -11.37 -39.02
C THR A 82 6.77 -9.89 -39.44
N GLY A 83 5.67 -9.44 -40.06
CA GLY A 83 5.45 -8.04 -40.42
C GLY A 83 4.67 -7.28 -39.36
N THR A 84 4.37 -6.01 -39.59
CA THR A 84 3.50 -5.20 -38.73
C THR A 84 2.09 -5.79 -38.64
N PHE A 85 1.47 -5.70 -37.48
CA PHE A 85 0.16 -6.26 -37.18
C PHE A 85 -0.77 -5.23 -36.54
N ALA A 86 -2.03 -5.23 -36.97
CA ALA A 86 -3.12 -4.51 -36.33
C ALA A 86 -4.13 -5.51 -35.72
N GLY A 87 -4.05 -5.72 -34.41
CA GLY A 87 -4.95 -6.61 -33.68
C GLY A 87 -6.07 -5.84 -32.99
N THR A 88 -7.30 -6.33 -33.08
CA THR A 88 -8.44 -5.76 -32.35
C THR A 88 -9.20 -6.86 -31.63
N GLY A 89 -9.46 -6.68 -30.35
CA GLY A 89 -10.32 -7.55 -29.55
C GLY A 89 -11.81 -7.28 -29.78
N ASN A 90 -12.61 -7.63 -28.79
CA ASN A 90 -14.07 -7.55 -28.79
C ASN A 90 -14.56 -6.92 -27.47
N THR A 91 -15.64 -7.44 -26.89
CA THR A 91 -16.24 -6.91 -25.64
C THR A 91 -15.98 -7.80 -24.43
N LEU A 92 -15.13 -8.81 -24.58
CA LEU A 92 -14.71 -9.74 -23.54
C LEU A 92 -13.32 -9.35 -23.07
N ASP A 93 -12.89 -9.91 -21.94
CA ASP A 93 -11.51 -9.85 -21.49
C ASP A 93 -10.62 -10.60 -22.51
N ASN A 94 -9.82 -9.87 -23.28
CA ASN A 94 -9.00 -10.44 -24.35
C ASN A 94 -7.53 -10.51 -24.00
N VAL A 95 -6.83 -11.53 -24.50
CA VAL A 95 -5.36 -11.57 -24.51
C VAL A 95 -4.88 -11.40 -25.94
N ILE A 96 -4.23 -10.28 -26.24
CA ILE A 96 -3.73 -9.96 -27.57
C ILE A 96 -2.21 -9.91 -27.55
N THR A 97 -1.57 -10.76 -28.35
CA THR A 97 -0.11 -10.83 -28.51
C THR A 97 0.29 -10.51 -29.95
N GLY A 98 1.11 -9.46 -30.09
CA GLY A 98 1.77 -9.05 -31.32
C GLY A 98 3.02 -9.89 -31.64
N GLY A 99 3.84 -9.37 -32.54
CA GLY A 99 5.04 -9.99 -33.08
C GLY A 99 6.32 -9.27 -32.67
N ALA A 100 7.28 -9.22 -33.60
CA ALA A 100 8.57 -8.54 -33.40
C ALA A 100 8.69 -7.25 -34.25
N ALA A 101 7.60 -6.86 -34.91
CA ALA A 101 7.52 -5.67 -35.73
C ALA A 101 6.76 -4.58 -34.98
N ILE A 102 6.59 -3.41 -35.58
CA ILE A 102 5.77 -2.34 -35.00
C ILE A 102 4.30 -2.71 -35.18
N ASP A 103 3.63 -2.96 -34.06
CA ASP A 103 2.25 -3.43 -34.02
C ASP A 103 1.31 -2.39 -33.39
N THR A 104 0.02 -2.55 -33.64
CA THR A 104 -1.06 -1.76 -33.04
C THR A 104 -2.11 -2.70 -32.51
N LEU A 105 -2.25 -2.76 -31.19
CA LEU A 105 -3.18 -3.64 -30.50
C LEU A 105 -4.27 -2.79 -29.84
N SER A 106 -5.53 -3.16 -30.06
CA SER A 106 -6.69 -2.57 -29.40
C SER A 106 -7.48 -3.64 -28.67
N GLY A 107 -7.65 -3.50 -27.36
CA GLY A 107 -8.42 -4.44 -26.53
C GLY A 107 -9.91 -4.36 -26.83
N GLY A 108 -10.51 -3.20 -26.59
CA GLY A 108 -11.92 -2.96 -26.84
C GLY A 108 -12.65 -2.66 -25.54
N ALA A 109 -13.57 -3.54 -25.14
CA ALA A 109 -14.16 -3.48 -23.81
C ALA A 109 -13.90 -4.80 -23.10
N GLY A 110 -13.85 -4.79 -21.77
CA GLY A 110 -13.37 -5.92 -20.99
C GLY A 110 -12.01 -5.60 -20.38
N ASN A 111 -11.52 -6.49 -19.53
CA ASN A 111 -10.21 -6.37 -18.90
C ASN A 111 -9.17 -7.05 -19.79
N ASP A 112 -8.58 -6.30 -20.71
CA ASP A 112 -7.71 -6.82 -21.75
C ASP A 112 -6.26 -6.93 -21.29
N THR A 113 -5.51 -7.89 -21.83
CA THR A 113 -4.05 -7.99 -21.69
C THR A 113 -3.41 -7.82 -23.06
N LEU A 114 -2.65 -6.75 -23.25
CA LEU A 114 -2.00 -6.40 -24.51
C LEU A 114 -0.48 -6.54 -24.40
N ASN A 115 0.10 -7.40 -25.24
CA ASN A 115 1.54 -7.59 -25.37
C ASN A 115 1.95 -7.36 -26.83
N GLY A 116 2.54 -6.21 -27.13
CA GLY A 116 3.04 -5.88 -28.48
C GLY A 116 4.15 -6.82 -28.94
N GLY A 117 4.90 -7.38 -27.97
CA GLY A 117 6.15 -8.08 -28.22
C GLY A 117 7.28 -7.08 -28.45
N ALA A 118 8.28 -7.49 -29.22
CA ALA A 118 9.37 -6.58 -29.53
C ALA A 118 8.91 -5.60 -30.60
N GLY A 119 9.09 -4.31 -30.42
CA GLY A 119 8.61 -3.36 -31.40
C GLY A 119 8.63 -1.96 -30.87
N ALA A 120 7.92 -1.06 -31.52
CA ALA A 120 7.62 0.25 -30.94
C ALA A 120 6.11 0.37 -31.03
N ASP A 121 5.42 -0.34 -30.14
CA ASP A 121 4.06 -0.77 -30.37
C ASP A 121 3.05 0.23 -29.80
N SER A 122 1.87 0.28 -30.41
CA SER A 122 0.75 1.07 -29.91
C SER A 122 -0.22 0.12 -29.19
N LEU A 123 -0.35 0.26 -27.88
CA LEU A 123 -1.26 -0.54 -27.06
C LEU A 123 -2.41 0.35 -26.59
N ILE A 124 -3.64 -0.02 -26.95
CA ILE A 124 -4.88 0.74 -26.69
C ILE A 124 -5.84 -0.21 -25.97
N GLY A 125 -6.02 -0.05 -24.66
CA GLY A 125 -6.85 -0.93 -23.83
C GLY A 125 -8.32 -0.78 -24.18
N GLY A 126 -8.93 0.30 -23.70
CA GLY A 126 -10.26 0.71 -24.13
C GLY A 126 -11.18 0.98 -22.97
N ALA A 127 -11.96 0.00 -22.52
CA ALA A 127 -12.83 0.15 -21.35
C ALA A 127 -12.81 -1.13 -20.53
N GLY A 128 -12.56 -1.03 -19.24
CA GLY A 128 -12.22 -2.14 -18.36
C GLY A 128 -10.84 -1.91 -17.74
N ASP A 129 -10.44 -2.80 -16.85
CA ASP A 129 -9.16 -2.73 -16.16
C ASP A 129 -8.11 -3.48 -16.99
N ASP A 130 -7.37 -2.74 -17.82
CA ASP A 130 -6.47 -3.29 -18.84
C ASP A 130 -5.04 -3.49 -18.31
N THR A 131 -4.33 -4.46 -18.88
CA THR A 131 -2.93 -4.77 -18.58
C THR A 131 -2.06 -4.66 -19.82
N TYR A 132 -1.01 -3.86 -19.72
CA TYR A 132 -0.04 -3.58 -20.78
C TYR A 132 1.30 -4.21 -20.47
N ILE A 133 1.75 -5.15 -21.29
CA ILE A 133 3.10 -5.69 -21.21
C ILE A 133 4.01 -4.83 -22.07
N VAL A 134 4.81 -3.98 -21.42
CA VAL A 134 5.73 -3.05 -22.09
C VAL A 134 7.16 -3.58 -21.97
N ASP A 135 7.70 -4.07 -23.08
CA ASP A 135 9.06 -4.61 -23.16
C ASP A 135 10.04 -3.70 -23.93
N ASN A 136 9.51 -2.67 -24.62
CA ASN A 136 10.29 -1.71 -25.36
C ASN A 136 10.04 -0.28 -24.87
N ALA A 137 11.11 0.49 -24.68
CA ALA A 137 11.02 1.87 -24.19
C ALA A 137 10.32 2.84 -25.16
N THR A 138 9.99 2.40 -26.37
CA THR A 138 9.27 3.17 -27.37
C THR A 138 7.83 2.73 -27.57
N ASP A 139 7.35 1.75 -26.80
CA ASP A 139 5.94 1.40 -26.77
C ASP A 139 5.10 2.57 -26.23
N SER A 140 3.92 2.74 -26.79
CA SER A 140 2.96 3.77 -26.41
C SER A 140 1.70 3.11 -25.87
N VAL A 141 1.39 3.40 -24.61
CA VAL A 141 0.12 3.03 -23.97
C VAL A 141 -0.86 4.19 -24.12
N THR A 142 -2.09 3.90 -24.54
CA THR A 142 -3.14 4.89 -24.73
C THR A 142 -4.40 4.49 -23.97
N GLU A 143 -4.76 5.31 -22.98
CA GLU A 143 -5.98 5.14 -22.20
C GLU A 143 -6.94 6.33 -22.27
N ALA A 144 -8.23 6.02 -22.15
CA ALA A 144 -9.27 7.03 -22.04
C ALA A 144 -9.56 7.37 -20.57
N ALA A 145 -9.93 8.61 -20.29
CA ALA A 145 -10.27 9.00 -18.93
C ALA A 145 -11.49 8.22 -18.41
N ALA A 146 -11.37 7.65 -17.22
CA ALA A 146 -12.40 6.82 -16.57
C ALA A 146 -12.80 5.57 -17.39
N ALA A 147 -11.84 4.98 -18.09
CA ALA A 147 -11.98 3.71 -18.79
C ALA A 147 -11.89 2.49 -17.86
N GLY A 148 -11.17 2.59 -16.75
CA GLY A 148 -10.95 1.51 -15.80
C GLY A 148 -9.84 1.88 -14.82
N THR A 149 -9.21 0.86 -14.24
CA THR A 149 -7.98 0.96 -13.45
C THR A 149 -6.90 0.13 -14.14
N ASP A 150 -6.01 0.80 -14.85
CA ASP A 150 -5.14 0.17 -15.83
C ASP A 150 -3.73 -0.05 -15.28
N THR A 151 -3.06 -1.10 -15.76
CA THR A 151 -1.76 -1.53 -15.25
C THR A 151 -0.74 -1.67 -16.37
N VAL A 152 0.38 -0.97 -16.24
CA VAL A 152 1.59 -1.29 -17.00
C VAL A 152 2.45 -2.27 -16.22
N GLN A 153 2.80 -3.38 -16.85
CA GLN A 153 3.82 -4.31 -16.39
C GLN A 153 5.05 -4.19 -17.29
N THR A 154 6.23 -3.99 -16.70
CA THR A 154 7.47 -3.82 -17.46
C THR A 154 8.68 -4.44 -16.79
N ALA A 155 9.66 -4.86 -17.60
CA ALA A 155 11.00 -5.24 -17.16
C ALA A 155 12.08 -4.24 -17.63
N LEU A 156 11.67 -3.09 -18.18
CA LEU A 156 12.57 -2.02 -18.60
C LEU A 156 13.31 -1.40 -17.40
N ALA A 157 14.48 -0.84 -17.63
CA ALA A 157 15.25 -0.17 -16.58
C ALA A 157 14.57 1.13 -16.07
N ALA A 158 13.69 1.73 -16.87
CA ALA A 158 12.90 2.89 -16.49
C ALA A 158 11.60 2.94 -17.27
N TYR A 159 10.54 3.45 -16.65
CA TYR A 159 9.25 3.70 -17.29
C TYR A 159 8.47 4.84 -16.62
N THR A 160 7.75 5.62 -17.42
CA THR A 160 6.85 6.68 -16.94
C THR A 160 5.45 6.40 -17.45
N LEU A 161 4.46 6.37 -16.55
CA LEU A 161 3.07 6.10 -16.92
C LEU A 161 2.54 7.16 -17.89
N ALA A 162 1.83 6.70 -18.93
CA ALA A 162 1.02 7.56 -19.77
C ALA A 162 -0.14 8.16 -18.96
N ALA A 163 -0.79 9.20 -19.48
CA ALA A 163 -2.00 9.74 -18.84
C ALA A 163 -3.10 8.67 -18.77
N ASN A 164 -3.94 8.74 -17.72
CA ASN A 164 -5.06 7.82 -17.49
C ASN A 164 -4.67 6.38 -17.18
N VAL A 165 -3.42 6.12 -16.78
CA VAL A 165 -2.98 4.80 -16.29
C VAL A 165 -2.67 4.90 -14.80
N GLU A 166 -3.22 4.00 -14.00
CA GLU A 166 -3.15 4.06 -12.54
C GLU A 166 -1.97 3.26 -11.98
N ASN A 167 -1.64 2.11 -12.54
CA ASN A 167 -0.68 1.18 -11.90
C ASN A 167 0.57 0.94 -12.73
N LEU A 168 1.72 0.89 -12.06
CA LEU A 168 3.01 0.50 -12.63
C LEU A 168 3.61 -0.64 -11.80
N THR A 169 3.78 -1.80 -12.41
CA THR A 169 4.41 -2.97 -11.79
C THR A 169 5.70 -3.34 -12.51
N TYR A 170 6.83 -3.26 -11.80
CA TYR A 170 8.09 -3.77 -12.29
C TYR A 170 8.15 -5.30 -12.10
N SER A 171 8.44 -6.02 -13.18
CA SER A 171 8.56 -7.49 -13.19
C SER A 171 9.98 -7.99 -13.43
N GLY A 172 10.95 -7.08 -13.54
CA GLY A 172 12.37 -7.43 -13.67
C GLY A 172 13.04 -7.67 -12.32
N THR A 173 14.37 -7.86 -12.37
CA THR A 173 15.20 -8.09 -11.18
C THR A 173 16.38 -7.12 -11.06
N ALA A 174 16.47 -6.16 -11.98
CA ALA A 174 17.52 -5.14 -11.97
C ALA A 174 16.98 -3.87 -11.30
N ALA A 175 17.86 -2.90 -11.05
CA ALA A 175 17.42 -1.58 -10.57
C ALA A 175 16.49 -0.93 -11.59
N PHE A 176 15.39 -0.38 -11.09
CA PHE A 176 14.30 0.20 -11.85
C PHE A 176 14.08 1.67 -11.48
N ALA A 177 13.69 2.49 -12.45
CA ALA A 177 13.19 3.83 -12.23
C ALA A 177 11.75 3.96 -12.74
N GLY A 178 10.77 3.92 -11.83
CA GLY A 178 9.35 4.07 -12.12
C GLY A 178 8.86 5.48 -11.85
N THR A 179 8.08 6.06 -12.75
CA THR A 179 7.41 7.35 -12.53
C THR A 179 5.92 7.24 -12.84
N GLY A 180 5.09 7.74 -11.93
CA GLY A 180 3.64 7.87 -12.10
C GLY A 180 3.27 9.05 -13.01
N ASN A 181 2.04 9.51 -12.88
CA ASN A 181 1.46 10.63 -13.60
C ASN A 181 0.76 11.59 -12.63
N GLY A 182 -0.37 12.19 -13.01
CA GLY A 182 -1.12 13.14 -12.17
C GLY A 182 -2.33 12.51 -11.45
N LEU A 183 -2.41 11.17 -11.44
CA LEU A 183 -3.48 10.39 -10.83
C LEU A 183 -2.99 9.75 -9.53
N ASN A 184 -3.91 9.11 -8.82
CA ASN A 184 -3.54 8.26 -7.68
C ASN A 184 -2.95 6.95 -8.21
N ASN A 185 -1.63 6.83 -8.20
CA ASN A 185 -0.93 5.70 -8.78
C ASN A 185 -0.50 4.65 -7.74
N ILE A 186 -0.43 3.38 -8.15
CA ILE A 186 0.27 2.33 -7.40
C ILE A 186 1.54 1.97 -8.16
N LEU A 187 2.70 2.29 -7.56
CA LEU A 187 4.02 1.99 -8.12
C LEU A 187 4.66 0.86 -7.33
N LYS A 188 4.97 -0.24 -8.01
CA LYS A 188 5.63 -1.40 -7.40
C LYS A 188 6.98 -1.68 -8.06
N GLY A 189 8.05 -1.55 -7.28
CA GLY A 189 9.40 -1.98 -7.62
C GLY A 189 9.60 -3.50 -7.46
N GLY A 190 10.86 -3.91 -7.56
CA GLY A 190 11.31 -5.29 -7.60
C GLY A 190 12.13 -5.68 -6.38
N VAL A 191 13.31 -6.27 -6.65
CA VAL A 191 14.20 -6.85 -5.63
C VAL A 191 15.56 -6.15 -5.55
N ALA A 192 15.74 -5.12 -6.37
CA ALA A 192 16.97 -4.33 -6.46
C ALA A 192 16.71 -2.93 -5.91
N ALA A 193 17.75 -2.12 -5.78
CA ALA A 193 17.60 -0.74 -5.34
C ALA A 193 16.91 0.11 -6.43
N ASP A 194 15.63 0.37 -6.23
CA ASP A 194 14.72 1.02 -7.17
C ASP A 194 14.48 2.49 -6.81
N LYS A 195 13.99 3.24 -7.80
CA LYS A 195 13.62 4.65 -7.66
C LYS A 195 12.19 4.83 -8.13
N LEU A 196 11.29 5.16 -7.21
CA LEU A 196 9.88 5.37 -7.48
C LEU A 196 9.52 6.84 -7.27
N ALA A 197 8.85 7.43 -8.25
CA ALA A 197 8.37 8.81 -8.22
C ALA A 197 6.86 8.85 -8.55
N GLY A 198 5.98 9.20 -7.60
CA GLY A 198 4.53 9.26 -7.82
C GLY A 198 4.10 10.40 -8.76
N ALA A 199 4.76 11.55 -8.59
CA ALA A 199 4.53 12.83 -9.24
C ALA A 199 3.36 13.63 -8.64
N GLY A 200 2.11 13.33 -8.95
CA GLY A 200 1.01 13.96 -8.23
C GLY A 200 -0.25 13.15 -8.24
N GLY A 201 -1.11 13.37 -7.25
CA GLY A 201 -2.16 12.43 -6.88
C GLY A 201 -1.82 11.81 -5.53
N ASN A 202 -2.69 10.96 -5.01
CA ASN A 202 -2.45 10.22 -3.78
C ASN A 202 -1.88 8.85 -4.14
N ASP A 203 -0.56 8.75 -4.18
CA ASP A 203 0.18 7.61 -4.68
C ASP A 203 0.48 6.58 -3.59
N THR A 204 0.65 5.32 -3.98
CA THR A 204 1.18 4.25 -3.12
C THR A 204 2.46 3.70 -3.74
N LEU A 205 3.59 3.93 -3.09
CA LEU A 205 4.91 3.52 -3.53
C LEU A 205 5.37 2.31 -2.71
N ILE A 206 5.59 1.20 -3.40
CA ILE A 206 6.04 -0.07 -2.85
C ILE A 206 7.39 -0.39 -3.48
N GLY A 207 8.49 -0.03 -2.82
CA GLY A 207 9.85 -0.28 -3.30
C GLY A 207 10.10 -1.77 -3.57
N GLY A 208 9.66 -2.62 -2.66
CA GLY A 208 9.95 -4.05 -2.69
C GLY A 208 11.22 -4.32 -1.90
N ALA A 209 11.96 -5.36 -2.25
CA ALA A 209 13.23 -5.63 -1.58
C ALA A 209 14.35 -4.80 -2.21
N GLY A 210 15.35 -4.44 -1.42
CA GLY A 210 16.47 -3.61 -1.91
C GLY A 210 16.40 -2.22 -1.30
N SER A 211 17.50 -1.48 -1.34
CA SER A 211 17.54 -0.14 -0.74
C SER A 211 16.89 0.87 -1.68
N ASP A 212 15.60 1.11 -1.51
CA ASP A 212 14.81 1.87 -2.47
C ASP A 212 14.80 3.37 -2.17
N THR A 213 14.52 4.18 -3.18
CA THR A 213 14.27 5.62 -3.03
C THR A 213 12.88 5.94 -3.53
N MET A 214 12.03 6.48 -2.66
CA MET A 214 10.63 6.76 -2.96
C MET A 214 10.34 8.25 -2.74
N SER A 215 9.65 8.87 -3.69
CA SER A 215 9.17 10.25 -3.62
C SER A 215 7.76 10.31 -4.23
N GLY A 216 6.76 10.62 -3.43
CA GLY A 216 5.35 10.64 -3.81
C GLY A 216 5.04 11.87 -4.66
N GLY A 217 5.40 13.05 -4.18
CA GLY A 217 5.18 14.31 -4.90
C GLY A 217 3.96 15.02 -4.35
N THR A 218 3.12 15.65 -5.17
CA THR A 218 1.97 16.39 -4.61
C THR A 218 0.77 15.48 -4.37
N GLY A 219 0.20 15.51 -3.18
CA GLY A 219 -0.95 14.70 -2.78
C GLY A 219 -0.64 13.99 -1.46
N ASN A 220 -1.56 13.14 -1.01
CA ASN A 220 -1.36 12.40 0.23
C ASN A 220 -0.90 10.99 -0.12
N ASP A 221 0.39 10.76 0.01
CA ASP A 221 1.07 9.57 -0.48
C ASP A 221 1.30 8.53 0.62
N ILE A 222 1.44 7.28 0.20
CA ILE A 222 1.77 6.13 1.05
C ILE A 222 3.10 5.54 0.60
N TYR A 223 4.06 5.48 1.51
CA TYR A 223 5.33 4.80 1.36
C TYR A 223 5.32 3.47 2.13
N VAL A 224 5.45 2.36 1.42
CA VAL A 224 5.65 1.06 2.06
C VAL A 224 7.14 0.82 2.22
N VAL A 225 7.63 0.96 3.45
CA VAL A 225 9.03 0.78 3.82
C VAL A 225 9.19 -0.58 4.48
N ASP A 226 9.88 -1.50 3.82
CA ASP A 226 10.04 -2.88 4.30
C ASP A 226 11.46 -3.19 4.78
N ILE A 227 12.44 -2.35 4.44
CA ILE A 227 13.80 -2.42 4.96
C ILE A 227 14.33 -1.08 5.45
N ALA A 228 15.18 -1.10 6.47
CA ALA A 228 15.69 0.10 7.12
C ALA A 228 16.58 0.99 6.22
N THR A 229 16.96 0.51 5.04
CA THR A 229 17.77 1.26 4.07
C THR A 229 16.95 1.98 3.01
N ASP A 230 15.63 1.84 3.03
CA ASP A 230 14.76 2.62 2.14
C ASP A 230 14.80 4.09 2.51
N LEU A 231 14.77 4.93 1.48
CA LEU A 231 14.81 6.38 1.59
C LEU A 231 13.49 6.97 1.09
N VAL A 232 12.74 7.54 2.03
CA VAL A 232 11.56 8.37 1.74
C VAL A 232 12.00 9.83 1.60
N ILE A 233 11.64 10.45 0.46
CA ILE A 233 11.93 11.84 0.14
C ILE A 233 10.62 12.61 -0.01
N GLU A 234 10.43 13.58 0.88
CA GLU A 234 9.30 14.51 0.86
C GLU A 234 9.76 15.97 0.86
N ASN A 235 9.09 16.82 0.08
CA ASN A 235 9.27 18.28 0.17
C ASN A 235 8.17 18.92 1.00
N ALA A 236 8.40 20.17 1.41
CA ALA A 236 7.41 20.89 2.18
C ALA A 236 6.17 21.26 1.33
N ASN A 237 4.97 21.05 1.89
CA ASN A 237 3.66 21.36 1.29
C ASN A 237 3.30 20.49 0.08
N GLU A 238 3.76 19.24 0.08
CA GLU A 238 3.45 18.24 -0.94
C GLU A 238 2.18 17.45 -0.59
N GLY A 239 1.92 17.19 0.68
CA GLY A 239 0.58 16.84 1.16
C GLY A 239 0.58 16.44 2.63
N THR A 240 -0.10 15.34 2.95
CA THR A 240 -0.05 14.68 4.25
C THR A 240 0.27 13.21 4.03
N ASP A 241 1.51 12.86 4.30
CA ASP A 241 2.09 11.64 3.78
C ASP A 241 2.28 10.60 4.87
N THR A 242 2.17 9.33 4.48
CA THR A 242 2.17 8.19 5.39
C THR A 242 3.29 7.23 5.06
N VAL A 243 4.14 6.94 6.04
CA VAL A 243 4.96 5.74 6.01
C VAL A 243 4.20 4.59 6.65
N GLN A 244 4.08 3.48 5.91
CA GLN A 244 3.65 2.18 6.41
C GLN A 244 4.86 1.26 6.51
N THR A 245 5.05 0.61 7.65
CA THR A 245 6.21 -0.28 7.85
C THR A 245 5.91 -1.40 8.84
N ALA A 246 6.64 -2.51 8.73
CA ALA A 246 6.67 -3.59 9.72
C ALA A 246 8.05 -3.72 10.39
N LEU A 247 8.93 -2.73 10.21
CA LEU A 247 10.25 -2.69 10.82
C LEU A 247 10.13 -2.57 12.34
N SER A 248 11.04 -3.20 13.09
CA SER A 248 11.04 -3.10 14.56
C SER A 248 11.25 -1.68 15.06
N SER A 249 11.85 -0.81 14.24
CA SER A 249 12.00 0.61 14.55
C SER A 249 12.10 1.44 13.29
N TYR A 250 11.50 2.63 13.32
CA TYR A 250 11.53 3.58 12.22
C TYR A 250 11.46 5.02 12.74
N THR A 251 12.21 5.92 12.08
CA THR A 251 12.19 7.36 12.34
C THR A 251 11.72 8.07 11.06
N LEU A 252 10.69 8.90 11.16
CA LEU A 252 10.17 9.64 10.02
C LEU A 252 11.23 10.59 9.43
N SER A 253 11.35 10.58 8.11
CA SER A 253 12.05 11.63 7.37
C SER A 253 11.37 12.99 7.60
N SER A 254 12.09 14.08 7.33
CA SER A 254 11.48 15.42 7.31
C SER A 254 10.30 15.49 6.34
N ASN A 255 9.30 16.30 6.67
CA ASN A 255 8.10 16.53 5.85
C ASN A 255 7.13 15.34 5.72
N VAL A 256 7.34 14.26 6.46
CA VAL A 256 6.34 13.18 6.57
C VAL A 256 5.54 13.35 7.86
N GLU A 257 4.23 13.30 7.79
CA GLU A 257 3.33 13.55 8.93
C GLU A 257 2.92 12.26 9.64
N THR A 258 2.75 11.15 8.93
CA THR A 258 2.12 9.95 9.50
C THR A 258 3.06 8.74 9.46
N LEU A 259 3.15 8.02 10.59
CA LEU A 259 3.76 6.70 10.69
C LEU A 259 2.71 5.69 11.14
N THR A 260 2.56 4.62 10.38
CA THR A 260 1.67 3.50 10.72
C THR A 260 2.45 2.19 10.70
N TYR A 261 2.48 1.50 11.83
CA TYR A 261 3.02 0.15 11.87
C TYR A 261 2.00 -0.88 11.36
N THR A 262 2.50 -1.83 10.60
CA THR A 262 1.75 -2.98 10.08
C THR A 262 2.29 -4.24 10.77
N GLY A 263 1.45 -4.92 11.54
CA GLY A 263 1.84 -6.15 12.24
C GLY A 263 1.54 -6.12 13.74
N SER A 264 2.14 -7.07 14.46
CA SER A 264 1.88 -7.36 15.88
C SER A 264 3.16 -7.51 16.71
N ALA A 265 4.30 -7.10 16.16
CA ALA A 265 5.54 -7.05 16.94
C ALA A 265 5.53 -5.83 17.87
N SER A 266 6.51 -5.77 18.77
CA SER A 266 6.85 -4.56 19.49
C SER A 266 7.68 -3.64 18.59
N PHE A 267 7.22 -2.42 18.40
CA PHE A 267 7.79 -1.43 17.50
C PHE A 267 8.34 -0.23 18.26
N ALA A 268 9.26 0.50 17.64
CA ALA A 268 9.81 1.75 18.17
C ALA A 268 9.76 2.85 17.10
N GLY A 269 8.73 3.71 17.16
CA GLY A 269 8.50 4.81 16.24
C GLY A 269 9.00 6.14 16.77
N THR A 270 9.68 6.91 15.92
CA THR A 270 10.04 8.30 16.22
C THR A 270 9.55 9.22 15.10
N GLY A 271 8.85 10.29 15.45
CA GLY A 271 8.44 11.34 14.53
C GLY A 271 9.58 12.30 14.17
N ASN A 272 9.22 13.51 13.72
CA ASN A 272 10.14 14.56 13.31
C ASN A 272 9.84 15.87 14.05
N ALA A 273 9.85 17.02 13.37
CA ALA A 273 9.61 18.33 13.97
C ALA A 273 8.21 18.90 13.64
N LEU A 274 7.38 18.12 12.93
CA LEU A 274 6.02 18.46 12.55
C LEU A 274 5.03 17.95 13.59
N ALA A 275 3.74 18.25 13.39
CA ALA A 275 2.68 17.57 14.14
C ALA A 275 2.46 16.17 13.54
N ASN A 276 3.09 15.16 14.13
CA ASN A 276 3.06 13.80 13.65
C ASN A 276 1.88 12.99 14.20
N THR A 277 1.36 12.07 13.38
CA THR A 277 0.46 11.00 13.85
C THR A 277 1.20 9.68 13.78
N ILE A 278 1.41 9.03 14.93
CA ILE A 278 2.08 7.73 15.00
C ILE A 278 1.10 6.70 15.54
N THR A 279 0.87 5.65 14.76
CA THR A 279 0.03 4.50 15.11
C THR A 279 0.89 3.24 15.20
N GLY A 280 0.95 2.65 16.39
CA GLY A 280 1.55 1.36 16.68
C GLY A 280 0.73 0.18 16.17
N GLY A 281 1.01 -1.00 16.71
CA GLY A 281 0.40 -2.28 16.39
C GLY A 281 -0.26 -2.93 17.60
N ALA A 282 -0.11 -4.25 17.69
CA ALA A 282 -0.67 -5.05 18.81
C ALA A 282 0.40 -5.55 19.79
N GLY A 283 1.65 -5.13 19.61
CA GLY A 283 2.74 -5.44 20.54
C GLY A 283 3.05 -4.25 21.43
N ASN A 284 3.93 -4.46 22.42
CA ASN A 284 4.34 -3.38 23.32
C ASN A 284 5.22 -2.37 22.58
N ASP A 285 4.67 -1.21 22.24
CA ASP A 285 5.29 -0.23 21.38
C ASP A 285 5.91 0.94 22.15
N LEU A 286 6.99 1.50 21.61
CA LEU A 286 7.60 2.74 22.09
C LEU A 286 7.40 3.83 21.04
N LEU A 287 6.53 4.80 21.31
CA LEU A 287 6.19 5.86 20.38
C LEU A 287 6.70 7.20 20.90
N ASP A 288 7.53 7.87 20.12
CA ASP A 288 8.08 9.20 20.40
C ASP A 288 7.65 10.13 19.27
N GLY A 289 6.82 11.14 19.57
CA GLY A 289 6.35 12.10 18.57
C GLY A 289 7.49 12.94 17.97
N GLY A 290 8.61 13.06 18.68
CA GLY A 290 9.59 14.09 18.39
C GLY A 290 9.10 15.45 18.88
N ALA A 291 9.50 16.50 18.19
CA ALA A 291 9.04 17.84 18.51
C ALA A 291 7.78 18.14 17.71
N GLY A 292 6.80 18.78 18.33
CA GLY A 292 5.57 19.09 17.62
C GLY A 292 4.39 19.13 18.56
N ASN A 293 3.21 18.98 17.97
CA ASN A 293 1.99 18.66 18.71
C ASN A 293 1.49 17.34 18.14
N ASP A 294 1.93 16.25 18.74
CA ASP A 294 1.82 14.93 18.12
C ASP A 294 0.57 14.20 18.57
N THR A 295 0.14 13.20 17.81
CA THR A 295 -0.90 12.25 18.19
C THR A 295 -0.33 10.84 18.16
N LEU A 296 -0.26 10.19 19.32
CA LEU A 296 0.31 8.86 19.49
C LEU A 296 -0.80 7.87 19.85
N ARG A 297 -0.82 6.73 19.15
CA ARG A 297 -1.78 5.63 19.36
C ARG A 297 -0.99 4.33 19.43
N GLY A 298 -0.97 3.67 20.59
CA GLY A 298 -0.18 2.46 20.82
C GLY A 298 -0.85 1.24 20.21
N GLY A 299 -2.13 1.04 20.53
CA GLY A 299 -2.96 0.01 19.92
C GLY A 299 -3.36 -1.06 20.92
N ALA A 300 -2.69 -2.20 20.93
CA ALA A 300 -2.82 -3.20 21.99
C ALA A 300 -1.42 -3.61 22.43
N GLY A 301 -1.29 -4.12 23.66
CA GLY A 301 0.01 -4.30 24.29
C GLY A 301 0.23 -3.25 25.36
N ASN A 302 1.36 -3.35 26.06
CA ASN A 302 1.75 -2.37 27.07
C ASN A 302 2.70 -1.37 26.43
N ASP A 303 2.16 -0.21 26.08
CA ASP A 303 2.81 0.77 25.25
C ASP A 303 3.47 1.89 26.08
N ILE A 304 4.46 2.56 25.48
CA ILE A 304 5.17 3.69 26.06
C ILE A 304 5.09 4.87 25.10
N TYR A 305 4.46 5.96 25.56
CA TYR A 305 4.44 7.25 24.86
C TYR A 305 5.50 8.17 25.43
N VAL A 306 6.42 8.63 24.61
CA VAL A 306 7.34 9.71 24.96
C VAL A 306 6.69 11.02 24.59
N ILE A 307 6.44 11.85 25.60
CA ILE A 307 5.76 13.13 25.46
C ILE A 307 6.73 14.25 25.83
N ASP A 308 7.00 15.14 24.89
CA ASP A 308 7.86 16.31 25.10
C ASP A 308 7.10 17.65 25.10
N SER A 309 5.86 17.64 24.59
CA SER A 309 4.96 18.78 24.53
C SER A 309 3.67 18.51 25.29
N ALA A 310 3.21 19.49 26.08
CA ALA A 310 1.90 19.40 26.73
C ALA A 310 0.72 19.43 25.75
N SER A 311 0.99 19.68 24.46
CA SER A 311 -0.02 19.65 23.40
C SER A 311 -0.10 18.30 22.69
N ASP A 312 0.78 17.36 23.02
CA ASP A 312 0.72 16.00 22.48
C ASP A 312 -0.51 15.27 23.01
N VAL A 313 -1.10 14.45 22.17
CA VAL A 313 -2.31 13.68 22.45
C VAL A 313 -1.99 12.20 22.40
N VAL A 314 -2.22 11.52 23.52
CA VAL A 314 -2.23 10.05 23.59
C VAL A 314 -3.66 9.57 23.42
N THR A 315 -3.88 8.58 22.55
CA THR A 315 -5.19 7.94 22.40
C THR A 315 -5.05 6.43 22.58
N GLU A 316 -5.74 5.91 23.60
CA GLU A 316 -5.78 4.47 23.89
C GLU A 316 -7.18 3.85 23.89
N ASN A 317 -7.22 2.56 23.56
CA ASN A 317 -8.45 1.78 23.61
C ASN A 317 -8.67 1.20 25.01
N ALA A 318 -9.92 0.98 25.40
CA ALA A 318 -10.21 0.25 26.63
C ALA A 318 -9.70 -1.19 26.54
N ASP A 319 -9.13 -1.70 27.63
CA ASP A 319 -8.59 -3.06 27.74
C ASP A 319 -7.45 -3.37 26.74
N ALA A 320 -6.70 -2.34 26.29
CA ALA A 320 -5.60 -2.47 25.34
C ALA A 320 -4.31 -3.02 25.95
N GLY A 321 -4.09 -2.80 27.25
CA GLY A 321 -2.89 -3.22 27.95
C GLY A 321 -2.70 -2.40 29.22
N THR A 322 -1.45 -2.20 29.62
CA THR A 322 -1.07 -1.30 30.71
C THR A 322 -0.03 -0.33 30.18
N ASP A 323 -0.46 0.89 29.96
CA ASP A 323 0.23 1.85 29.13
C ASP A 323 0.90 2.95 29.95
N THR A 324 2.01 3.47 29.44
CA THR A 324 2.87 4.40 30.17
C THR A 324 3.15 5.65 29.36
N VAL A 325 2.75 6.80 29.90
CA VAL A 325 3.31 8.09 29.45
C VAL A 325 4.62 8.33 30.17
N ARG A 326 5.67 8.56 29.40
CA ARG A 326 6.98 9.03 29.87
C ARG A 326 7.20 10.45 29.38
N THR A 327 7.33 11.41 30.28
CA THR A 327 7.38 12.83 29.89
C THR A 327 8.45 13.64 30.60
N THR A 328 8.89 14.70 29.93
CA THR A 328 9.71 15.78 30.50
C THR A 328 8.90 17.09 30.66
N SER A 329 7.62 17.10 30.27
CA SER A 329 6.75 18.28 30.37
C SER A 329 6.55 18.66 31.83
N ALA A 330 6.60 19.96 32.15
CA ALA A 330 6.42 20.44 33.52
C ALA A 330 5.04 20.08 34.10
N SER A 331 4.03 19.89 33.26
CA SER A 331 2.71 19.43 33.68
C SER A 331 2.12 18.47 32.66
N TYR A 332 1.48 17.41 33.13
CA TYR A 332 0.79 16.45 32.27
C TYR A 332 -0.39 15.81 33.00
N THR A 333 -1.48 15.58 32.25
CA THR A 333 -2.66 14.86 32.72
C THR A 333 -2.85 13.64 31.83
N LEU A 334 -2.95 12.45 32.41
CA LEU A 334 -3.16 11.21 31.65
C LEU A 334 -4.46 11.28 30.85
N ALA A 335 -4.38 10.86 29.58
CA ALA A 335 -5.56 10.56 28.79
C ALA A 335 -6.32 9.37 29.39
N GLY A 336 -7.59 9.18 29.01
CA GLY A 336 -8.33 7.98 29.41
C GLY A 336 -7.68 6.70 28.85
N ASN A 337 -7.85 5.59 29.57
CA ASN A 337 -7.27 4.28 29.22
C ASN A 337 -5.74 4.22 29.28
N VAL A 338 -5.08 5.15 29.99
CA VAL A 338 -3.64 5.09 30.25
C VAL A 338 -3.42 4.98 31.75
N GLU A 339 -2.65 3.99 32.19
CA GLU A 339 -2.51 3.65 33.61
C GLU A 339 -1.33 4.35 34.27
N ASN A 340 -0.20 4.51 33.57
CA ASN A 340 1.05 4.93 34.19
C ASN A 340 1.53 6.29 33.67
N LEU A 341 2.03 7.12 34.59
CA LEU A 341 2.74 8.37 34.30
C LEU A 341 4.12 8.35 34.96
N SER A 342 5.17 8.54 34.17
CA SER A 342 6.54 8.59 34.65
C SER A 342 7.23 9.85 34.15
N TYR A 343 7.69 10.68 35.09
CA TYR A 343 8.52 11.83 34.79
C TYR A 343 9.98 11.41 34.65
N VAL A 344 10.60 11.84 33.55
CA VAL A 344 12.04 11.72 33.34
C VAL A 344 12.64 13.11 33.30
N GLY A 345 13.56 13.41 34.21
CA GLY A 345 14.20 14.72 34.28
C GLY A 345 14.41 15.21 35.71
N THR A 346 14.87 16.45 35.83
CA THR A 346 15.24 17.07 37.11
C THR A 346 14.43 18.34 37.40
N GLY A 347 13.35 18.56 36.65
CA GLY A 347 12.44 19.69 36.86
C GLY A 347 11.46 19.40 38.00
N THR A 348 10.73 20.44 38.42
CA THR A 348 9.52 20.29 39.23
C THR A 348 8.35 19.98 38.30
N PHE A 349 7.61 18.92 38.61
CA PHE A 349 6.56 18.37 37.78
C PHE A 349 5.18 18.40 38.46
N PHE A 350 4.14 18.54 37.64
CA PHE A 350 2.74 18.51 38.04
C PHE A 350 2.01 17.41 37.27
N GLY A 351 1.88 16.24 37.89
CA GLY A 351 1.22 15.07 37.31
C GLY A 351 -0.21 14.91 37.78
N THR A 352 -1.10 14.53 36.87
CA THR A 352 -2.49 14.17 37.21
C THR A 352 -2.87 12.88 36.49
N GLY A 353 -3.39 11.90 37.22
CA GLY A 353 -3.95 10.68 36.64
C GLY A 353 -5.34 10.91 36.06
N ASN A 354 -6.11 9.84 35.95
CA ASN A 354 -7.45 9.81 35.37
C ASN A 354 -8.44 9.11 36.33
N ASN A 355 -9.34 8.27 35.81
CA ASN A 355 -10.35 7.57 36.60
C ASN A 355 -10.01 6.07 36.83
N LEU A 356 -8.80 5.66 36.45
CA LEU A 356 -8.29 4.31 36.57
C LEU A 356 -7.36 4.21 37.78
N ASP A 357 -6.99 2.99 38.15
CA ASP A 357 -5.94 2.75 39.14
C ASP A 357 -4.58 3.13 38.51
N ASN A 358 -4.09 4.33 38.80
CA ASN A 358 -2.89 4.89 38.16
C ASN A 358 -1.60 4.62 38.94
N VAL A 359 -0.48 4.45 38.22
CA VAL A 359 0.86 4.50 38.84
C VAL A 359 1.59 5.75 38.37
N ILE A 360 1.83 6.68 39.30
CA ILE A 360 2.45 7.98 38.99
C ILE A 360 3.80 8.08 39.71
N THR A 361 4.87 8.22 38.94
CA THR A 361 6.24 8.42 39.46
C THR A 361 6.78 9.79 39.05
N GLY A 362 7.13 10.60 40.04
CA GLY A 362 7.79 11.89 39.90
C GLY A 362 9.28 11.77 39.56
N GLY A 363 9.96 12.92 39.58
CA GLY A 363 11.36 13.08 39.26
C GLY A 363 12.24 13.23 40.51
N ALA A 364 13.20 14.16 40.42
CA ALA A 364 14.20 14.38 41.47
C ALA A 364 14.09 15.76 42.14
N ALA A 365 13.08 16.56 41.78
CA ALA A 365 12.81 17.86 42.40
C ALA A 365 11.54 17.76 43.26
N MET A 366 11.10 18.88 43.84
CA MET A 366 9.81 18.91 44.53
C MET A 366 8.69 18.83 43.50
N ASP A 367 7.93 17.75 43.51
CA ASP A 367 6.87 17.45 42.56
C ASP A 367 5.49 17.50 43.21
N THR A 368 4.45 17.63 42.40
CA THR A 368 3.05 17.54 42.85
C THR A 368 2.32 16.53 41.98
N LEU A 369 1.90 15.42 42.58
CA LEU A 369 1.26 14.31 41.90
C LEU A 369 -0.16 14.15 42.42
N SER A 370 -1.14 14.06 41.51
CA SER A 370 -2.54 13.79 41.82
C SER A 370 -2.97 12.49 41.15
N GLY A 371 -3.47 11.52 41.91
CA GLY A 371 -3.96 10.24 41.38
C GLY A 371 -5.26 10.42 40.61
N GLY A 372 -6.26 11.01 41.25
CA GLY A 372 -7.56 11.27 40.63
C GLY A 372 -8.65 10.41 41.24
N ALA A 373 -9.26 9.54 40.46
CA ALA A 373 -10.14 8.50 40.98
C ALA A 373 -9.59 7.14 40.59
N GLY A 374 -9.80 6.12 41.43
CA GLY A 374 -9.14 4.83 41.28
C GLY A 374 -8.26 4.56 42.49
N ASN A 375 -7.68 3.36 42.57
CA ASN A 375 -6.73 3.01 43.62
C ASN A 375 -5.32 3.33 43.12
N ASP A 376 -4.84 4.52 43.41
CA ASP A 376 -3.64 5.05 42.79
C ASP A 376 -2.37 4.69 43.59
N THR A 377 -1.24 4.52 42.91
CA THR A 377 0.09 4.41 43.51
C THR A 377 0.94 5.62 43.14
N LEU A 378 1.26 6.44 44.14
CA LEU A 378 1.99 7.70 43.96
C LEU A 378 3.38 7.60 44.57
N ASN A 379 4.40 7.83 43.75
CA ASN A 379 5.80 7.93 44.16
C ASN A 379 6.36 9.29 43.75
N GLY A 380 6.61 10.18 44.71
CA GLY A 380 7.21 11.50 44.45
C GLY A 380 8.59 11.42 43.80
N GLY A 381 9.31 10.33 44.05
CA GLY A 381 10.72 10.22 43.71
C GLY A 381 11.56 10.94 44.75
N ALA A 382 12.68 11.54 44.33
CA ALA A 382 13.47 12.33 45.27
C ALA A 382 12.93 13.75 45.31
N GLY A 383 12.68 14.30 46.48
CA GLY A 383 12.11 15.64 46.54
C GLY A 383 11.48 15.88 47.89
N GLY A 384 10.81 17.00 48.07
CA GLY A 384 9.85 17.15 49.16
C GLY A 384 8.51 17.30 48.49
N ASP A 385 7.85 16.19 48.23
CA ASP A 385 6.81 16.09 47.21
C ASP A 385 5.41 16.26 47.80
N THR A 386 4.46 16.67 46.98
CA THR A 386 3.04 16.69 47.37
C THR A 386 2.32 15.57 46.64
N LEU A 387 1.85 14.58 47.39
CA LEU A 387 1.12 13.43 46.87
C LEU A 387 -0.35 13.54 47.25
N ILE A 388 -1.23 13.58 46.25
CA ILE A 388 -2.68 13.75 46.40
C ILE A 388 -3.35 12.53 45.77
N GLY A 389 -3.84 11.57 46.54
CA GLY A 389 -4.44 10.33 46.03
C GLY A 389 -5.72 10.63 45.28
N GLY A 390 -6.76 11.01 46.01
CA GLY A 390 -8.00 11.50 45.43
C GLY A 390 -9.20 10.71 45.92
N ALA A 391 -9.77 9.84 45.10
CA ALA A 391 -10.86 8.96 45.52
C ALA A 391 -10.56 7.51 45.15
N GLY A 392 -10.64 6.61 46.12
CA GLY A 392 -10.21 5.22 46.01
C GLY A 392 -9.24 4.88 47.15
N ASP A 393 -8.76 3.64 47.18
CA ASP A 393 -7.81 3.17 48.19
C ASP A 393 -6.38 3.41 47.67
N ASP A 394 -5.78 4.54 48.06
CA ASP A 394 -4.51 4.99 47.47
C ASP A 394 -3.26 4.47 48.22
N THR A 395 -2.13 4.35 47.52
CA THR A 395 -0.83 3.94 48.06
C THR A 395 0.24 4.99 47.80
N TYR A 396 0.92 5.42 48.86
CA TYR A 396 1.96 6.43 48.81
C TYR A 396 3.33 5.85 49.08
N ILE A 397 4.28 6.10 48.18
CA ILE A 397 5.70 5.82 48.44
C ILE A 397 6.32 7.10 49.01
N VAL A 398 6.35 7.19 50.34
CA VAL A 398 6.96 8.31 51.08
C VAL A 398 8.40 7.96 51.43
N ASP A 399 9.35 8.48 50.67
CA ASP A 399 10.78 8.19 50.85
C ASP A 399 11.60 9.39 51.34
N ASN A 400 10.99 10.59 51.36
CA ASN A 400 11.61 11.80 51.86
C ASN A 400 10.82 12.42 53.03
N ALA A 401 11.55 12.98 53.99
CA ALA A 401 10.94 13.67 55.13
C ALA A 401 10.21 14.98 54.75
N GLY A 402 10.45 15.49 53.54
CA GLY A 402 9.77 16.64 52.96
C GLY A 402 8.43 16.32 52.30
N ASP A 403 8.07 15.04 52.16
CA ASP A 403 6.85 14.64 51.47
C ASP A 403 5.60 14.96 52.27
N ILE A 404 4.56 15.39 51.56
CA ILE A 404 3.26 15.79 52.06
C ILE A 404 2.20 14.97 51.34
N VAL A 405 1.55 14.07 52.10
CA VAL A 405 0.36 13.34 51.63
C VAL A 405 -0.88 14.17 51.95
N THR A 406 -1.74 14.37 50.94
CA THR A 406 -3.00 15.12 51.04
C THR A 406 -4.18 14.24 50.65
N GLU A 407 -5.12 14.08 51.58
CA GLU A 407 -6.32 13.26 51.38
C GLU A 407 -7.63 14.03 51.55
N ALA A 408 -8.63 13.66 50.76
CA ALA A 408 -9.99 14.16 50.94
C ALA A 408 -10.74 13.34 52.01
N ALA A 409 -11.67 13.99 52.72
CA ALA A 409 -12.49 13.29 53.70
C ALA A 409 -13.38 12.24 53.00
N ALA A 410 -13.27 10.97 53.40
CA ALA A 410 -13.96 9.83 52.80
C ALA A 410 -13.52 9.50 51.36
N ALA A 411 -12.24 9.71 51.05
CA ALA A 411 -11.57 9.31 49.81
C ALA A 411 -11.46 7.79 49.64
N GLY A 412 -11.11 7.06 50.71
CA GLY A 412 -10.99 5.61 50.71
C GLY A 412 -10.19 5.13 51.92
N THR A 413 -9.49 4.00 51.77
CA THR A 413 -8.58 3.41 52.76
C THR A 413 -7.15 3.42 52.25
N ASP A 414 -6.40 4.44 52.64
CA ASP A 414 -5.10 4.73 52.03
C ASP A 414 -3.93 4.11 52.83
N THR A 415 -2.85 3.78 52.13
CA THR A 415 -1.65 3.12 52.67
C THR A 415 -0.39 3.96 52.41
N LEU A 416 0.52 3.99 53.40
CA LEU A 416 1.87 4.56 53.30
C LEU A 416 2.94 3.47 53.30
#